data_AF-A0AAJ0HF40-F1
#
_entry.id   AF-A0AAJ0HF40-F1
#
_cell.length_a   1.000
_cell.length_b   1.000
_cell.length_c   1.000
_cell.angle_alpha   90.00
_cell.angle_beta   90.00
_cell.angle_gamma   90.00
#
_symmetry.space_group_name_H-M   'P 1'
#
loop_
_entity.id
_entity.type
_entity.pdbx_description
1 polymer ?
#
loop_
_entity_poly.entity_id
_entity_poly.type
_entity_poly.pdbx_seq_one_letter_code
_entity_poly.pdbx_strand_id
1 'polypeptide(L)'
;MSPHFLSGRRIAVAGAGMSGLSFAIALRNLRPESVTPPHITIFERDTEEDAEGRQGYSLSLAGFDDMGGLIWDGNWSEVMSVRFCPPKGVPSSGIHVARKDLRRILLAAVADEIRWGTAYNISGN
;
A
#
# COMPACT_ATOMS: atom_id res chain seq x y z
N MET A 1 14.39 21.59 19.31
CA MET A 1 13.37 20.86 18.51
C MET A 1 13.60 19.39 18.71
N SER A 2 12.57 18.62 19.08
CA SER A 2 12.69 17.17 19.20
C SER A 2 12.86 16.54 17.82
N PRO A 3 13.70 15.50 17.66
CA PRO A 3 13.83 14.80 16.39
C PRO A 3 12.48 14.21 15.97
N HIS A 4 12.22 14.17 14.67
CA HIS A 4 11.00 13.57 14.12
C HIS A 4 10.87 12.12 14.63
N PHE A 5 9.68 11.70 15.08
CA PHE A 5 9.50 10.44 15.81
C PHE A 5 9.90 9.19 15.03
N LEU A 6 9.85 9.25 13.69
CA LEU A 6 10.29 8.17 12.78
C LEU A 6 11.79 8.17 12.47
N SER A 7 12.52 9.22 12.84
CA SER A 7 13.91 9.41 12.42
C SER A 7 14.79 8.25 12.91
N GLY A 8 15.31 7.44 11.97
CA GLY A 8 16.16 6.29 12.27
C GLY A 8 15.48 5.16 13.07
N ARG A 9 14.14 5.16 13.18
CA ARG A 9 13.42 4.10 13.89
C ARG A 9 13.42 2.80 13.10
N ARG A 10 13.33 1.69 13.84
CA ARG A 10 13.06 0.37 13.25
C ARG A 10 11.55 0.15 13.21
N ILE A 11 11.04 -0.23 12.06
CA ILE A 11 9.62 -0.49 11.81
C ILE A 11 9.51 -1.91 11.28
N ALA A 12 8.72 -2.74 11.97
CA ALA A 12 8.33 -4.05 11.46
C ALA A 12 6.99 -3.94 10.76
N VAL A 13 6.88 -4.49 9.56
CA VAL A 13 5.63 -4.57 8.79
C VAL A 13 5.24 -6.04 8.68
N ALA A 14 4.07 -6.40 9.20
CA ALA A 14 3.54 -7.74 9.10
C ALA A 14 2.72 -7.90 7.80
N GLY A 15 3.26 -8.69 6.88
CA GLY A 15 2.70 -9.03 5.56
C GLY A 15 3.39 -8.29 4.43
N ALA A 16 3.93 -9.02 3.45
CA ALA A 16 4.41 -8.48 2.18
C ALA A 16 3.26 -8.44 1.14
N GLY A 17 2.03 -8.19 1.58
CA GLY A 17 0.86 -7.98 0.72
C GLY A 17 0.86 -6.62 0.02
N MET A 18 -0.22 -6.32 -0.70
CA MET A 18 -0.38 -5.03 -1.39
C MET A 18 -0.25 -3.84 -0.44
N SER A 19 -0.90 -3.91 0.72
CA SER A 19 -0.88 -2.85 1.74
C SER A 19 0.49 -2.69 2.38
N GLY A 20 1.13 -3.80 2.80
CA GLY A 20 2.45 -3.76 3.44
C GLY A 20 3.54 -3.21 2.54
N LEU A 21 3.57 -3.66 1.27
CA LEU A 21 4.51 -3.14 0.28
C LEU A 21 4.22 -1.67 -0.06
N SER A 22 2.96 -1.31 -0.30
CA SER A 22 2.59 0.08 -0.60
C SER A 22 2.93 1.01 0.57
N PHE A 23 2.73 0.57 1.80
CA PHE A 23 3.09 1.32 3.00
C PHE A 23 4.60 1.58 3.06
N ALA A 24 5.43 0.55 2.88
CA ALA A 24 6.89 0.71 2.91
C ALA A 24 7.38 1.67 1.83
N ILE A 25 6.89 1.51 0.59
CA ILE A 25 7.21 2.39 -0.54
C ILE A 25 6.76 3.83 -0.27
N ALA A 26 5.51 4.02 0.15
CA ALA A 26 4.96 5.34 0.43
C ALA A 26 5.73 6.03 1.56
N LEU A 27 6.08 5.29 2.62
CA LEU A 27 6.84 5.84 3.74
C LEU A 27 8.23 6.31 3.31
N ARG A 28 8.87 5.62 2.37
CA ARG A 28 10.14 6.05 1.77
C ARG A 28 9.97 7.31 0.92
N ASN A 29 8.95 7.34 0.06
CA ASN A 29 8.75 8.40 -0.93
C ASN A 29 8.17 9.70 -0.34
N LEU A 30 7.30 9.60 0.67
CA LEU A 30 6.59 10.74 1.26
C LEU A 30 7.30 11.32 2.49
N ARG A 31 8.37 10.68 2.95
CA ARG A 31 9.20 11.16 4.05
C ARG A 31 9.85 12.50 3.66
N PRO A 32 9.82 13.53 4.54
CA PRO A 32 10.60 14.74 4.34
C PRO A 32 12.10 14.45 4.27
N GLU A 33 12.82 15.09 3.34
CA GLU A 33 14.27 14.87 3.15
C GLU A 33 15.10 15.12 4.42
N SER A 34 14.60 15.97 5.33
CA SER A 34 15.24 16.33 6.60
C SER A 34 15.15 15.26 7.70
N VAL A 35 14.31 14.24 7.56
CA VAL A 35 14.11 13.19 8.57
C VAL A 35 15.03 12.02 8.26
N THR A 36 15.82 11.42 9.17
CA THR A 36 16.61 10.23 8.77
C THR A 36 15.67 9.08 8.39
N PRO A 37 15.87 8.37 7.25
CA PRO A 37 14.98 7.30 6.86
C PRO A 37 14.89 6.19 7.92
N PRO A 38 13.69 5.63 8.18
CA PRO A 38 13.56 4.50 9.09
C PRO A 38 14.17 3.22 8.48
N HIS A 39 14.47 2.24 9.31
CA HIS A 39 14.80 0.87 8.89
C HIS A 39 13.53 0.04 8.91
N ILE A 40 13.06 -0.40 7.75
CA ILE A 40 11.83 -1.19 7.64
C ILE A 40 12.21 -2.63 7.33
N THR A 41 11.64 -3.58 8.07
CA THR A 41 11.71 -5.01 7.77
C THR A 41 10.28 -5.52 7.60
N ILE A 42 10.00 -6.08 6.42
CA ILE A 42 8.70 -6.65 6.08
C ILE A 42 8.78 -8.15 6.35
N PHE A 43 7.83 -8.69 7.10
CA PHE A 43 7.73 -10.11 7.41
C PHE A 43 6.57 -10.72 6.64
N GLU A 44 6.81 -11.75 5.84
CA GLU A 44 5.77 -12.49 5.13
C GLU A 44 5.75 -13.92 5.62
N ARG A 45 4.56 -14.42 5.95
CA ARG A 45 4.39 -15.79 6.47
C ARG A 45 4.58 -16.84 5.37
N ASP A 46 4.28 -16.47 4.14
CA ASP A 46 4.43 -17.35 2.98
C ASP A 46 5.88 -17.38 2.53
N THR A 47 6.28 -18.47 1.88
CA THR A 47 7.48 -18.43 1.03
C THR A 47 7.23 -17.52 -0.17
N GLU A 48 8.30 -17.16 -0.86
CA GLU A 48 8.18 -16.39 -2.09
C GLU A 48 7.37 -17.16 -3.14
N GLU A 49 7.59 -18.48 -3.23
CA GLU A 49 6.88 -19.39 -4.13
C GLU A 49 5.40 -19.55 -3.77
N ASP A 50 5.08 -19.71 -2.48
CA ASP A 50 3.70 -19.87 -2.00
C ASP A 50 2.87 -18.59 -2.26
N ALA A 51 3.51 -17.43 -2.14
CA ALA A 51 2.87 -16.15 -2.37
C ALA A 51 2.47 -15.94 -3.84
N GLU A 52 3.22 -16.54 -4.78
CA GLU A 52 2.86 -16.54 -6.20
C GLU A 52 1.58 -17.35 -6.47
N GLY A 53 1.26 -18.35 -5.65
CA GLY A 53 0.08 -19.20 -5.81
C GLY A 53 -1.26 -18.53 -5.43
N ARG A 54 -1.25 -17.43 -4.66
CA ARG A 54 -2.46 -16.70 -4.26
C ARG A 54 -2.93 -15.73 -5.34
N GLN A 55 -3.38 -16.28 -6.45
CA GLN A 55 -3.94 -15.55 -7.59
C GLN A 55 -5.39 -15.99 -7.79
N GLY A 56 -6.28 -15.05 -8.06
CA GLY A 56 -7.70 -15.40 -8.25
C GLY A 56 -8.65 -14.22 -8.46
N TYR A 57 -8.18 -12.99 -8.26
CA TYR A 57 -9.01 -11.80 -8.50
C TYR A 57 -8.18 -10.59 -8.94
N SER A 58 -8.84 -9.69 -9.68
CA SER A 58 -8.34 -8.36 -10.00
C SER A 58 -8.68 -7.37 -8.88
N LEU A 59 -7.83 -6.38 -8.70
CA LEU A 59 -8.05 -5.24 -7.82
C LEU A 59 -8.40 -4.01 -8.65
N SER A 60 -9.32 -3.19 -8.13
CA SER A 60 -9.56 -1.84 -8.64
C SER A 60 -8.76 -0.85 -7.80
N LEU A 61 -7.87 -0.10 -8.45
CA LEU A 61 -7.19 1.05 -7.87
C LEU A 61 -7.94 2.31 -8.29
N ALA A 62 -8.46 3.05 -7.32
CA ALA A 62 -9.07 4.35 -7.55
C ALA A 62 -8.08 5.45 -7.16
N GLY A 63 -7.75 6.31 -8.12
CA GLY A 63 -7.07 7.57 -7.88
C GLY A 63 -8.09 8.69 -8.09
N PHE A 64 -8.39 9.45 -7.05
CA PHE A 64 -9.33 10.55 -7.12
C PHE A 64 -8.65 11.86 -6.77
N ASP A 65 -9.12 12.93 -7.39
CA ASP A 65 -8.93 14.28 -6.91
C ASP A 65 -10.02 14.62 -5.87
N ASP A 66 -9.94 15.80 -5.27
CA ASP A 66 -10.87 16.26 -4.24
C ASP A 66 -12.28 16.58 -4.78
N MET A 67 -12.58 16.27 -6.05
CA MET A 67 -13.75 16.77 -6.79
C MET A 67 -14.83 15.73 -7.06
N GLY A 68 -14.57 14.43 -6.85
CA GLY A 68 -15.56 13.37 -7.10
C GLY A 68 -16.22 12.83 -5.84
N GLY A 69 -17.37 12.17 -6.01
CA GLY A 69 -18.11 11.62 -4.88
C GLY A 69 -19.44 10.99 -5.28
N LEU A 70 -19.95 10.11 -4.41
CA LEU A 70 -21.22 9.43 -4.58
C LEU A 70 -22.07 9.67 -3.32
N ILE A 71 -23.26 10.25 -3.50
CA ILE A 71 -24.21 10.54 -2.43
C ILE A 71 -25.38 9.57 -2.56
N TRP A 72 -25.69 8.90 -1.45
CA TRP A 72 -26.83 7.99 -1.33
C TRP A 72 -27.80 8.55 -0.30
N ASP A 73 -29.10 8.31 -0.51
CA ASP A 73 -30.11 8.59 0.52
C ASP A 73 -30.19 7.45 1.56
N GLY A 74 -31.04 7.64 2.58
CA GLY A 74 -31.27 6.63 3.62
C GLY A 74 -31.89 5.32 3.13
N ASN A 75 -32.39 5.28 1.88
CA ASN A 75 -32.93 4.08 1.23
C ASN A 75 -31.93 3.43 0.28
N TRP A 76 -30.65 3.84 0.31
CA TRP A 76 -29.62 3.37 -0.62
C TRP A 76 -29.98 3.63 -2.10
N SER A 77 -30.70 4.71 -2.38
CA SER A 77 -30.87 5.22 -3.74
C SER A 77 -29.79 6.26 -4.04
N GLU A 78 -29.22 6.22 -5.24
CA GLU A 78 -28.25 7.21 -5.69
C GLU A 78 -28.95 8.58 -5.81
N VAL A 79 -28.46 9.57 -5.07
CA VAL A 79 -28.93 10.96 -5.10
C VAL A 79 -28.09 11.79 -6.06
N MET A 80 -26.77 11.52 -6.08
CA MET A 80 -25.83 12.24 -6.93
C MET A 80 -24.56 11.42 -7.15
N SER A 81 -24.09 11.38 -8.40
CA SER A 81 -22.80 10.82 -8.78
C SER A 81 -21.97 11.86 -9.53
N VAL A 82 -20.82 12.22 -8.95
CA VAL A 82 -19.82 13.05 -9.62
C VAL A 82 -18.65 12.14 -10.00
N ARG A 83 -18.38 12.04 -11.30
CA ARG A 83 -17.28 11.21 -11.80
C ARG A 83 -15.94 11.76 -11.30
N PHE A 84 -15.14 10.90 -10.67
CA PHE A 84 -13.76 11.22 -10.33
C PHE A 84 -12.95 11.53 -11.59
N CYS A 85 -12.31 12.69 -11.60
CA CYS A 85 -11.35 13.04 -12.64
C CYS A 85 -9.99 12.39 -12.30
N PRO A 86 -9.24 11.92 -13.31
CA PRO A 86 -7.88 11.47 -13.08
C PRO A 86 -7.05 12.61 -12.48
N PRO A 87 -6.28 12.37 -11.41
CA PRO A 87 -5.31 13.35 -10.91
C PRO A 87 -4.35 13.78 -12.03
N LYS A 88 -3.85 15.02 -11.96
CA LYS A 88 -2.94 15.57 -12.98
C LYS A 88 -1.75 14.64 -13.21
N GLY A 89 -1.54 14.22 -14.46
CA GLY A 89 -0.45 13.31 -14.85
C GLY A 89 -0.76 11.82 -14.73
N VAL A 90 -1.97 11.44 -14.30
CA VAL A 90 -2.45 10.05 -14.25
C VAL A 90 -3.44 9.82 -15.40
N PRO A 91 -3.35 8.71 -16.16
CA PRO A 91 -4.17 8.51 -17.36
C PRO A 91 -5.65 8.18 -17.07
N SER A 92 -5.98 7.70 -15.87
CA SER A 92 -7.34 7.30 -15.47
C SER A 92 -7.52 7.46 -13.96
N SER A 93 -8.75 7.74 -13.52
CA SER A 93 -9.14 7.75 -12.10
C SER A 93 -9.42 6.34 -11.55
N GLY A 94 -9.51 5.34 -12.43
CA GLY A 94 -9.70 3.94 -12.06
C GLY A 94 -8.84 3.00 -12.92
N ILE A 95 -8.15 2.05 -12.29
CA ILE A 95 -7.36 1.00 -12.95
C ILE A 95 -7.77 -0.36 -12.40
N HIS A 96 -8.11 -1.29 -13.29
CA HIS A 96 -8.24 -2.70 -12.94
C HIS A 96 -6.91 -3.41 -13.21
N VAL A 97 -6.34 -4.05 -12.20
CA VAL A 97 -5.04 -4.72 -12.28
C VAL A 97 -5.11 -6.08 -11.60
N ALA A 98 -4.53 -7.10 -12.22
CA ALA A 98 -4.43 -8.39 -11.57
C ALA A 98 -3.55 -8.27 -10.32
N ARG A 99 -3.96 -8.92 -9.22
CA ARG A 99 -3.21 -8.89 -7.96
C ARG A 99 -1.74 -9.29 -8.17
N LYS A 100 -1.48 -10.29 -9.02
CA LYS A 100 -0.13 -10.76 -9.35
C LYS A 100 0.74 -9.67 -9.98
N ASP A 101 0.19 -8.89 -10.89
CA ASP A 101 0.93 -7.90 -11.64
C ASP A 101 1.24 -6.70 -10.76
N LEU A 102 0.25 -6.25 -9.97
CA LEU A 102 0.48 -5.17 -9.01
C LEU A 102 1.47 -5.61 -7.93
N ARG A 103 1.36 -6.85 -7.40
CA ARG A 103 2.31 -7.37 -6.41
C ARG A 103 3.72 -7.41 -6.97
N ARG A 104 3.91 -7.90 -8.20
CA ARG A 104 5.20 -7.93 -8.89
C ARG A 104 5.81 -6.53 -9.01
N ILE A 105 5.00 -5.53 -9.40
CA ILE A 105 5.46 -4.14 -9.50
C ILE A 105 5.88 -3.60 -8.13
N LEU A 106 5.09 -3.85 -7.08
CA LEU A 106 5.42 -3.38 -5.74
C LEU A 106 6.67 -4.09 -5.16
N LEU A 107 6.83 -5.39 -5.40
CA LEU A 107 8.01 -6.15 -5.00
C LEU A 107 9.28 -5.64 -5.71
N ALA A 108 9.17 -5.24 -6.98
CA ALA A 108 10.30 -4.64 -7.69
C ALA A 108 10.63 -3.22 -7.21
N ALA A 109 9.65 -2.50 -6.66
CA ALA A 109 9.80 -1.11 -6.22
C ALA A 109 10.23 -0.95 -4.76
N VAL A 110 10.01 -1.95 -3.91
CA VAL A 110 10.37 -1.88 -2.49
C VAL A 110 11.88 -2.01 -2.33
N ALA A 111 12.48 -1.07 -1.59
CA ALA A 111 13.92 -1.07 -1.28
C ALA A 111 14.24 -1.72 0.07
N ASP A 112 13.20 -2.02 0.86
CA ASP A 112 13.31 -2.54 2.22
C ASP A 112 13.42 -4.07 2.23
N GLU A 113 14.04 -4.61 3.29
CA GLU A 113 14.23 -6.04 3.48
C GLU A 113 12.88 -6.76 3.64
N ILE A 114 12.70 -7.86 2.91
CA ILE A 114 11.58 -8.79 3.08
C ILE A 114 12.11 -10.10 3.66
N ARG A 115 11.50 -10.55 4.76
CA ARG A 115 11.73 -11.85 5.39
C ARG A 115 10.56 -12.77 5.10
N TRP A 116 10.74 -13.64 4.12
CA TRP A 116 9.78 -14.67 3.73
C TRP A 116 9.74 -15.82 4.74
N GLY A 117 8.68 -16.63 4.69
CA GLY A 117 8.48 -17.79 5.57
C GLY A 117 8.44 -17.47 7.07
N THR A 118 8.25 -16.20 7.43
CA THR A 118 8.36 -15.71 8.80
C THR A 118 7.06 -15.03 9.23
N ALA A 119 6.28 -15.71 10.06
CA ALA A 119 5.14 -15.08 10.74
C ALA A 119 5.63 -14.08 11.79
N TYR A 120 5.17 -12.83 11.70
CA TYR A 120 5.47 -11.83 12.73
C TYR A 120 4.58 -12.02 13.95
N ASN A 121 5.18 -12.44 15.08
CA ASN A 121 4.48 -12.60 16.35
C ASN A 121 4.76 -11.42 17.27
N ILE A 122 3.70 -10.74 17.71
CA ILE A 122 3.78 -9.60 18.65
C ILE A 122 3.90 -10.08 20.11
N SER A 123 3.68 -11.38 20.36
CA SER A 123 3.83 -12.00 21.68
C SER A 123 5.30 -12.26 22.01
N GLY A 124 6.01 -11.21 22.39
CA GLY A 124 7.35 -11.25 22.97
C GLY A 124 7.40 -10.33 24.18
N ASN A 125 6.76 -10.77 25.27
CA ASN A 125 7.04 -10.40 26.65
C ASN A 125 6.84 -11.64 27.51
#